data_AF-A0A7S4WAK5-F1
#
_entry.id   AF-A0A7S4WAK5-F1
#
_cell.length_a   1.000
_cell.length_b   1.000
_cell.length_c   1.000
_cell.angle_alpha   90.00
_cell.angle_beta   90.00
_cell.angle_gamma   90.00
#
_symmetry.space_group_name_H-M   'P 1'
#
loop_
_entity.id
_entity.type
_entity.pdbx_description
1 polymer ?
#
loop_
_entity_poly.entity_id
_entity_poly.type
_entity_poly.pdbx_seq_one_letter_code
_entity_poly.pdbx_strand_id
1 'polypeptide(L)'
;LTVHPVYGPEMPFSFRSAMRLQVLMHAVSAKLGLTLPSATFTHGGKVLDPMSTAVAFGIGNKDVIEVSTPKLAADAARAAERAAHEEVKLQKMRQRKEEEDK
;
A
#
# COMPACT_ATOMS: atom_id res chain seq x y z
N LEU A 1 14.06 5.06 -0.55
CA LEU A 1 13.11 4.35 -1.43
C LEU A 1 11.70 4.67 -0.97
N THR A 2 10.70 4.38 -1.77
CA THR A 2 9.28 4.55 -1.43
C THR A 2 8.63 3.18 -1.35
N VAL A 3 7.79 2.97 -0.36
CA VAL A 3 6.98 1.76 -0.23
C VAL A 3 5.56 2.11 -0.65
N HIS A 4 5.08 1.42 -1.67
CA HIS A 4 3.74 1.55 -2.24
C HIS A 4 2.94 0.29 -1.88
N PRO A 5 2.17 0.30 -0.78
CA PRO A 5 1.19 -0.77 -0.58
C PRO A 5 0.18 -0.73 -1.72
N VAL A 6 -0.24 -1.88 -2.25
CA VAL A 6 -1.25 -1.95 -3.34
C VAL A 6 -2.51 -1.17 -2.99
N TYR A 7 -2.80 -1.06 -1.70
CA TYR A 7 -3.82 -0.19 -1.18
C TYR A 7 -3.31 0.53 0.06
N GLY A 8 -3.28 1.85 0.01
CA GLY A 8 -2.84 2.71 1.11
C GLY A 8 -1.96 3.86 0.61
N PRO A 9 -1.55 4.75 1.52
CA PRO A 9 -0.67 5.85 1.18
C PRO A 9 0.75 5.35 0.91
N GLU A 10 1.41 5.97 -0.08
CA GLU A 10 2.84 5.80 -0.28
C GLU A 10 3.60 6.30 0.94
N MET A 11 4.61 5.53 1.35
CA MET A 11 5.44 5.89 2.49
C MET A 11 6.90 6.01 2.10
N PRO A 12 7.54 7.16 2.33
CA PRO A 12 8.99 7.24 2.21
C PRO A 12 9.62 6.31 3.26
N PHE A 13 10.62 5.55 2.82
CA PHE A 13 11.31 4.59 3.66
C PHE A 13 12.83 4.69 3.48
N SER A 14 13.51 4.88 4.60
CA SER A 14 14.96 4.95 4.67
C SER A 14 15.53 3.55 4.93
N PHE A 15 16.28 3.02 3.97
CA PHE A 15 16.87 1.69 4.07
C PHE A 15 18.33 1.73 3.61
N ARG A 16 19.20 0.98 4.30
CA ARG A 16 20.61 0.86 3.93
C ARG A 16 20.78 -0.22 2.87
N SER A 17 21.33 0.14 1.71
CA SER A 17 21.38 -0.73 0.54
C SER A 17 22.15 -2.03 0.75
N ALA A 18 23.14 -2.02 1.66
CA ALA A 18 23.96 -3.19 2.02
C ALA A 18 23.23 -4.18 2.95
N MET A 19 22.08 -3.81 3.51
CA MET A 19 21.30 -4.72 4.35
C MET A 19 20.46 -5.68 3.51
N ARG A 20 20.16 -6.85 4.09
CA ARG A 20 19.28 -7.83 3.46
C ARG A 20 17.86 -7.30 3.35
N LEU A 21 17.19 -7.62 2.24
CA LEU A 21 15.81 -7.22 1.97
C LEU A 21 14.84 -7.78 3.01
N GLN A 22 15.16 -8.90 3.65
CA GLN A 22 14.39 -9.41 4.80
C GLN A 22 14.18 -8.36 5.91
N VAL A 23 15.19 -7.51 6.19
CA VAL A 23 15.08 -6.46 7.21
C VAL A 23 14.11 -5.37 6.77
N LEU A 24 14.15 -5.00 5.49
CA LEU A 24 13.19 -4.07 4.89
C LEU A 24 11.77 -4.64 4.99
N MET A 25 11.58 -5.89 4.56
CA MET A 25 10.28 -6.55 4.59
C MET A 25 9.72 -6.58 6.01
N HIS A 26 10.54 -6.93 6.99
CA HIS A 26 10.11 -6.96 8.39
C HIS A 26 9.69 -5.58 8.91
N ALA A 27 10.51 -4.56 8.68
CA ALA A 27 10.23 -3.20 9.13
C ALA A 27 8.98 -2.61 8.45
N VAL A 28 8.78 -2.89 7.15
CA VAL A 28 7.60 -2.45 6.41
C VAL A 28 6.34 -3.17 6.88
N SER A 29 6.40 -4.50 7.05
CA SER A 29 5.27 -5.25 7.60
C SER A 29 4.88 -4.77 9.00
N ALA A 30 5.86 -4.49 9.87
CA ALA A 30 5.60 -3.95 11.19
C ALA A 30 4.92 -2.57 11.12
N LYS A 31 5.39 -1.69 10.23
CA LYS A 31 4.82 -0.35 10.03
C LYS A 31 3.38 -0.38 9.48
N LEU A 32 3.07 -1.37 8.64
CA LEU A 32 1.75 -1.60 8.06
C LEU A 32 0.81 -2.44 8.96
N GLY A 33 1.27 -2.93 10.12
CA GLY A 33 0.48 -3.82 10.97
C GLY A 33 0.15 -5.18 10.31
N LEU A 34 1.07 -5.66 9.46
CA LEU A 34 0.96 -6.89 8.69
C LEU A 34 1.83 -7.99 9.29
N THR A 35 1.37 -9.23 9.17
CA THR A 35 2.21 -10.41 9.44
C THR A 35 3.01 -10.75 8.18
N LEU A 36 4.34 -10.75 8.32
CA LEU A 36 5.33 -11.06 7.27
C LEU A 36 4.97 -12.22 6.32
N PRO A 37 4.51 -13.40 6.79
CA PRO A 37 4.21 -14.52 5.88
C PRO A 37 3.05 -14.25 4.91
N SER A 38 2.23 -13.22 5.14
CA SER A 38 1.11 -12.87 4.27
C SER A 38 1.44 -11.80 3.23
N ALA A 39 2.61 -11.16 3.32
CA ALA A 39 2.98 -10.00 2.50
C ALA A 39 3.95 -10.40 1.39
N THR A 40 3.58 -10.08 0.15
CA THR A 40 4.41 -10.18 -1.04
C THR A 40 5.00 -8.81 -1.36
N PHE A 41 6.30 -8.74 -1.56
CA PHE A 41 7.02 -7.52 -1.89
C PHE A 41 7.54 -7.64 -3.33
N THR A 42 7.21 -6.67 -4.16
CA THR A 42 7.60 -6.63 -5.58
C THR A 42 8.28 -5.31 -5.93
N HIS A 43 9.21 -5.34 -6.87
CA HIS A 43 9.84 -4.15 -7.46
C HIS A 43 9.85 -4.33 -8.97
N GLY A 44 9.18 -3.44 -9.70
CA GLY A 44 9.07 -3.53 -11.16
C GLY A 44 8.50 -4.88 -11.64
N GLY A 45 7.53 -5.43 -10.92
CA GLY A 45 6.91 -6.73 -11.22
C GLY A 45 7.73 -7.97 -10.82
N LYS A 46 8.92 -7.82 -10.24
CA LYS A 46 9.71 -8.95 -9.71
C LYS A 46 9.56 -9.08 -8.21
N VAL A 47 9.29 -10.30 -7.73
CA VAL A 47 9.22 -10.58 -6.30
C VAL A 47 10.62 -10.46 -5.69
N LEU A 48 10.71 -9.73 -4.57
CA LEU A 48 11.95 -9.54 -3.84
C LEU A 48 12.37 -10.83 -3.13
N ASP A 49 13.64 -11.18 -3.26
CA ASP A 49 14.24 -12.27 -2.49
C ASP A 49 14.69 -11.75 -1.11
N PRO A 50 14.17 -12.28 0.00
CA PRO A 50 14.57 -11.86 1.35
C PRO A 50 16.07 -12.05 1.65
N MET A 51 16.73 -13.01 1.00
CA MET A 51 18.16 -13.28 1.19
C MET A 51 19.05 -12.32 0.40
N SER A 52 18.50 -11.62 -0.59
CA SER A 52 19.23 -10.67 -1.41
C SER A 52 19.35 -9.30 -0.76
N THR A 53 20.12 -8.41 -1.38
CA THR A 53 20.33 -7.03 -0.94
C THR A 53 19.70 -6.06 -1.94
N ALA A 54 19.42 -4.83 -1.51
CA ALA A 54 18.90 -3.82 -2.42
C ALA A 54 19.85 -3.56 -3.59
N VAL A 55 21.17 -3.56 -3.35
CA VAL A 55 22.18 -3.39 -4.42
C VAL A 55 22.11 -4.52 -5.45
N ALA A 56 22.02 -5.77 -4.99
CA ALA A 56 21.95 -6.93 -5.89
C ALA A 56 20.65 -6.98 -6.71
N PHE A 57 19.55 -6.44 -6.17
CA PHE A 57 18.28 -6.29 -6.89
C PHE A 57 18.20 -5.02 -7.75
N GLY A 58 19.19 -4.13 -7.68
CA GLY A 58 19.18 -2.85 -8.39
C GLY A 58 18.21 -1.83 -7.79
N ILE A 59 17.85 -1.96 -6.52
CA ILE A 59 16.99 -1.03 -5.79
C ILE A 59 17.83 0.09 -5.22
N GLY A 60 17.58 1.30 -5.69
CA GLY A 60 18.27 2.52 -5.29
C GLY A 60 17.39 3.51 -4.52
N ASN A 61 17.92 4.71 -4.41
CA ASN A 61 17.16 5.85 -3.88
C ASN A 61 16.15 6.29 -4.94
N LYS A 62 14.90 6.52 -4.50
CA LYS A 62 13.71 6.83 -5.32
C LYS A 62 13.00 5.64 -5.98
N ASP A 63 13.51 4.42 -5.83
CA ASP A 63 12.77 3.23 -6.26
C ASP A 63 11.51 2.98 -5.43
N VAL A 64 10.52 2.34 -6.05
CA VAL A 64 9.21 2.05 -5.46
C VAL A 64 9.08 0.54 -5.24
N ILE A 65 8.93 0.13 -3.97
CA ILE A 65 8.65 -1.26 -3.61
C ILE A 65 7.14 -1.39 -3.40
N GLU A 66 6.52 -2.23 -4.21
CA GLU A 66 5.12 -2.57 -4.13
C GLU A 66 4.88 -3.65 -3.06
N VAL A 67 3.82 -3.50 -2.25
CA VAL A 67 3.50 -4.45 -1.17
C VAL A 67 2.06 -4.92 -1.27
N SER A 68 1.89 -6.23 -1.44
CA SER A 68 0.60 -6.90 -1.64
C SER A 68 0.34 -7.87 -0.51
N THR A 69 -0.88 -7.90 0.03
CA THR A 69 -1.31 -8.90 1.02
C THR A 69 -2.82 -9.04 0.98
N PRO A 70 -3.38 -10.24 1.28
CA PRO A 70 -4.81 -10.43 1.37
C PRO A 70 -5.47 -9.52 2.41
N LYS A 71 -4.76 -9.13 3.47
CA LYS A 71 -5.26 -8.18 4.47
C LYS A 71 -5.39 -6.77 3.89
N LEU A 72 -4.40 -6.28 3.14
CA LEU A 72 -4.50 -4.98 2.46
C LEU A 72 -5.62 -4.97 1.41
N ALA A 73 -5.79 -6.07 0.66
CA ALA A 73 -6.90 -6.19 -0.28
C ALA A 73 -8.27 -6.16 0.42
N ALA A 74 -8.39 -6.79 1.58
CA ALA A 74 -9.62 -6.77 2.37
C ALA A 74 -9.90 -5.38 2.99
N ASP A 75 -8.88 -4.69 3.49
CA ASP A 75 -9.00 -3.31 3.98
C ASP A 75 -9.40 -2.35 2.86
N ALA A 76 -8.83 -2.55 1.66
CA ALA A 76 -9.18 -1.77 0.48
C ALA A 76 -10.64 -1.93 0.06
N ALA A 77 -11.15 -3.16 0.03
CA ALA A 77 -12.54 -3.43 -0.29
C ALA A 77 -13.48 -2.70 0.68
N ARG A 78 -13.15 -2.71 1.98
CA ARG A 78 -13.92 -1.97 3.01
C ARG A 78 -13.80 -0.46 2.87
N ALA A 79 -12.63 0.05 2.50
CA ALA A 79 -12.43 1.49 2.27
C ALA A 79 -13.20 1.98 1.04
N ALA A 80 -13.18 1.21 -0.06
CA ALA A 80 -13.94 1.50 -1.27
C ALA A 80 -15.46 1.47 -1.02
N GLU A 81 -15.94 0.50 -0.25
CA GLU A 81 -17.36 0.43 0.12
C GLU A 81 -17.81 1.63 0.97
N ARG A 82 -16.97 2.06 1.93
CA ARG A 82 -17.25 3.28 2.72
C ARG A 82 -17.26 4.53 1.86
N ALA A 83 -16.29 4.68 0.96
CA ALA A 83 -16.23 5.82 0.04
C ALA A 83 -17.46 5.87 -0.88
N ALA A 84 -17.87 4.73 -1.45
CA ALA A 84 -19.08 4.62 -2.26
C ALA A 84 -20.35 4.98 -1.46
N HIS A 85 -20.45 4.50 -0.22
CA HIS A 85 -21.58 4.83 0.64
C HIS A 85 -21.65 6.34 0.98
N GLU A 86 -20.49 6.98 1.20
CA GLU A 86 -20.41 8.43 1.43
C GLU A 86 -20.79 9.23 0.18
N GLU A 87 -20.34 8.82 -1.00
CA GLU A 87 -20.68 9.45 -2.27
C GLU A 87 -22.19 9.37 -2.58
N VAL A 88 -22.81 8.20 -2.34
CA VAL A 88 -24.27 8.03 -2.47
C VAL A 88 -25.02 8.94 -1.50
N LYS A 89 -24.52 9.11 -0.27
CA LYS A 89 -25.13 10.01 0.71
C LYS A 89 -25.04 11.48 0.27
N LEU A 90 -23.90 11.89 -0.28
CA LEU A 90 -23.69 13.23 -0.85
C LEU A 90 -24.60 13.47 -2.06
N GLN A 91 -24.73 12.52 -2.98
CA GLN A 91 -25.65 12.63 -4.11
C GLN A 91 -27.11 12.75 -3.66
N LYS A 92 -27.55 11.94 -2.69
CA LYS A 92 -28.91 12.05 -2.11
C LYS A 92 -29.14 13.40 -1.44
N MET A 93 -28.17 13.94 -0.71
CA MET A 93 -28.29 15.27 -0.11
C MET A 93 -28.37 16.38 -1.16
N ARG A 94 -27.63 16.27 -2.28
CA ARG A 94 -27.69 17.21 -3.40
C ARG A 94 -29.05 17.18 -4.09
N GLN A 95 -29.55 15.99 -4.43
CA GLN A 95 -30.88 15.83 -5.04
C GLN A 95 -31.99 16.42 -4.17
N ARG A 96 -31.96 16.15 -2.85
CA ARG A 96 -32.95 16.71 -1.92
C ARG A 96 -32.92 18.23 -1.88
N LYS A 97 -31.74 18.82 -1.95
CA LYS A 97 -31.56 20.27 -1.94
C LYS A 97 -32.04 20.92 -3.24
N GLU A 98 -31.85 20.25 -4.39
CA GLU A 98 -32.38 20.70 -5.69
C GLU A 98 -33.91 20.56 -5.79
N GLU A 99 -34.52 19.59 -5.09
CA GLU A 99 -35.98 19.47 -4.98
C GLU A 99 -36.60 20.50 -4.04
N GLU A 100 -35.87 20.98 -3.03
CA GLU A 100 -36.36 21.98 -2.06
C GLU A 100 -36.28 23.43 -2.60
N ASP A 101 -35.42 23.67 -3.59
CA ASP A 101 -35.19 24.99 -4.23
C ASP A 101 -36.10 25.23 -5.47
N LYS A 102 -36.97 24.27 -5.81
CA LYS A 102 -37.84 24.28 -7.00
C LYS A 102 -39.32 24.42 -6.65
#